data_AF-D5DXB2-F1
#
_entry.id   AF-D5DXB2-F1
#
_cell.length_a   1.000
_cell.length_b   1.000
_cell.length_c   1.000
_cell.angle_alpha   90.00
_cell.angle_beta   90.00
_cell.angle_gamma   90.00
#
_symmetry.space_group_name_H-M   'P 1'
#
loop_
_entity.id
_entity.type
_entity.pdbx_description
1 polymer ?
#
loop_
_entity_poly.entity_id
_entity_poly.type
_entity_poly.pdbx_seq_one_letter_code
_entity_poly.pdbx_strand_id
1 'polypeptide(L)'
;MNHVKQWGWITFGCLCVAIGIQFLTASNLVIGGTAGLGIVLQHLTGISFGVLFFIINLPFYFMALTQIGLQFTIKSFISVSLMSVMSDLLAANFSFELPHPLVAAIVGGIIVGIGLIFLFRHGSSLGGINMLCVFLDKRFGINPGKTMLLTDVLIVGSATVVFGVVQVLYSLIGIFIMTGLLGRYHKRSPIERTGEHMEEEAKQQTASTM
;
A
#
# COMPACT_ATOMS: atom_id res chain seq x y z
N MET A 1 2.49 22.34 11.85
CA MET A 1 3.61 22.02 10.93
C MET A 1 3.26 22.62 9.57
N ASN A 2 4.12 23.45 8.97
CA ASN A 2 3.79 24.18 7.75
C ASN A 2 3.36 23.21 6.63
N HIS A 3 2.20 23.46 5.99
CA HIS A 3 1.65 22.61 4.93
C HIS A 3 2.67 22.33 3.81
N VAL A 4 3.55 23.28 3.51
CA VAL A 4 4.65 23.12 2.55
C VAL A 4 5.61 21.99 2.93
N LYS A 5 6.01 21.89 4.20
CA LYS A 5 6.91 20.81 4.67
C LYS A 5 6.23 19.45 4.58
N GLN A 6 4.92 19.38 4.83
CA GLN A 6 4.14 18.14 4.71
C GLN A 6 4.14 17.62 3.27
N TRP A 7 3.90 18.47 2.27
CA TRP A 7 3.93 18.05 0.86
C TRP A 7 5.32 17.59 0.44
N GLY A 8 6.39 18.26 0.91
CA GLY A 8 7.76 17.80 0.68
C GLY A 8 8.02 16.37 1.16
N TRP A 9 7.55 16.02 2.36
CA TRP A 9 7.68 14.65 2.88
C TRP A 9 6.83 13.63 2.13
N ILE A 10 5.65 14.02 1.64
CA ILE A 10 4.81 13.15 0.81
C ILE A 10 5.53 12.84 -0.51
N THR A 11 6.06 13.87 -1.18
CA THR A 11 6.82 13.69 -2.42
C THR A 11 8.04 12.81 -2.21
N PHE A 12 8.79 13.04 -1.13
CA PHE A 12 9.93 12.20 -0.76
C PHE A 12 9.51 10.75 -0.52
N GLY A 13 8.42 10.53 0.22
CA GLY A 13 7.87 9.19 0.43
C GLY A 13 7.47 8.50 -0.88
N CYS A 14 6.81 9.20 -1.80
CA CYS A 14 6.45 8.68 -3.13
C CYS A 14 7.69 8.29 -3.94
N LEU A 15 8.72 9.14 -3.93
CA LEU A 15 9.99 8.87 -4.61
C LEU A 15 10.68 7.64 -4.05
N CYS A 16 10.75 7.50 -2.72
CA CYS A 16 11.28 6.30 -2.07
C CYS A 16 10.50 5.07 -2.53
N VAL A 17 9.18 5.07 -2.43
CA VAL A 17 8.39 3.90 -2.86
C VAL A 17 8.61 3.59 -4.34
N ALA A 18 8.62 4.58 -5.23
CA ALA A 18 8.90 4.38 -6.65
C ALA A 18 10.27 3.73 -6.90
N ILE A 19 11.32 4.20 -6.23
CA ILE A 19 12.66 3.57 -6.29
C ILE A 19 12.60 2.14 -5.78
N GLY A 20 11.97 1.92 -4.61
CA GLY A 20 11.87 0.59 -4.02
C GLY A 20 11.10 -0.41 -4.89
N ILE A 21 10.04 0.03 -5.58
CA ILE A 21 9.33 -0.77 -6.59
C ILE A 21 10.28 -1.14 -7.72
N GLN A 22 11.08 -0.20 -8.22
CA GLN A 22 12.03 -0.47 -9.31
C GLN A 22 13.07 -1.53 -8.92
N PHE A 23 13.54 -1.53 -7.67
CA PHE A 23 14.41 -2.60 -7.16
C PHE A 23 13.71 -3.96 -7.17
N LEU A 24 12.44 -4.01 -6.75
CA LEU A 24 11.67 -5.24 -6.70
C LEU A 24 11.38 -5.79 -8.10
N THR A 25 10.87 -4.95 -9.00
CA THR A 25 10.51 -5.34 -10.36
C THR A 25 11.72 -5.74 -11.20
N ALA A 26 12.90 -5.16 -10.94
CA ALA A 26 14.16 -5.57 -11.57
C ALA A 26 14.54 -7.04 -11.31
N SER A 27 14.01 -7.67 -10.26
CA SER A 27 14.18 -9.09 -9.95
C SER A 27 12.87 -9.88 -9.98
N ASN A 28 11.85 -9.38 -10.67
CA ASN A 28 10.52 -9.99 -10.78
C ASN A 28 9.88 -10.28 -9.40
N LEU A 29 10.12 -9.38 -8.44
CA LEU A 29 9.55 -9.48 -7.10
C LEU A 29 8.28 -8.64 -6.98
N VAL A 30 7.40 -9.08 -6.10
CA VAL A 30 6.06 -8.51 -5.91
C VAL A 30 5.90 -8.10 -4.44
N ILE A 31 5.12 -7.06 -4.17
CA ILE A 31 4.69 -6.72 -2.80
C ILE A 31 3.20 -6.98 -2.63
N GLY A 32 2.70 -7.03 -1.39
CA GLY A 32 1.27 -7.15 -1.15
C GLY A 32 0.46 -5.91 -1.58
N GLY A 33 -0.86 -6.04 -1.56
CA GLY A 33 -1.76 -4.91 -1.80
C GLY A 33 -1.90 -4.49 -3.27
N THR A 34 -2.36 -3.26 -3.50
CA THR A 34 -2.69 -2.75 -4.84
C THR A 34 -1.47 -2.62 -5.74
N ALA A 35 -0.30 -2.36 -5.15
CA ALA A 35 0.96 -2.34 -5.86
C ALA A 35 1.35 -3.74 -6.36
N GLY A 36 1.13 -4.79 -5.57
CA GLY A 36 1.34 -6.17 -6.01
C GLY A 36 0.50 -6.55 -7.21
N LEU A 37 -0.78 -6.23 -7.14
CA LEU A 37 -1.72 -6.43 -8.24
C LEU A 37 -1.29 -5.65 -9.49
N GLY A 38 -0.77 -4.42 -9.31
CA GLY A 38 -0.17 -3.62 -10.37
C GLY A 38 1.04 -4.29 -11.04
N ILE A 39 1.97 -4.85 -10.26
CA ILE A 39 3.17 -5.54 -10.78
C ILE A 39 2.78 -6.81 -11.55
N VAL A 40 1.84 -7.60 -11.02
CA VAL A 40 1.35 -8.81 -11.69
C VAL A 40 0.69 -8.44 -13.03
N LEU A 41 -0.18 -7.43 -13.04
CA LEU A 41 -0.85 -6.98 -14.26
C LEU A 41 0.11 -6.35 -15.26
N GLN A 42 1.14 -5.63 -14.81
CA GLN A 42 2.18 -5.08 -15.68
C GLN A 42 2.85 -6.20 -16.46
N HIS A 43 3.23 -7.29 -15.78
CA HIS A 43 3.88 -8.42 -16.44
C HIS A 43 2.97 -9.15 -17.42
N LEU A 44 1.67 -9.25 -17.13
CA LEU A 44 0.69 -9.90 -18.00
C LEU A 44 0.26 -9.07 -19.21
N THR A 45 0.16 -7.75 -19.06
CA THR A 45 -0.42 -6.87 -20.08
C THR A 45 0.62 -6.04 -20.85
N GLY A 46 1.82 -5.88 -20.30
CA GLY A 46 2.85 -4.97 -20.83
C GLY A 46 2.54 -3.49 -20.62
N ILE A 47 1.41 -3.14 -19.99
CA ILE A 47 1.08 -1.75 -19.63
C ILE A 47 1.99 -1.31 -18.48
N SER A 48 2.40 -0.02 -18.47
CA SER A 48 3.28 0.50 -17.42
C SER A 48 2.67 0.34 -16.02
N PHE A 49 3.54 0.07 -15.05
CA PHE A 49 3.14 -0.10 -13.65
C PHE A 49 2.36 1.11 -13.13
N GLY A 50 2.83 2.33 -13.42
CA GLY A 50 2.19 3.56 -12.95
C GLY A 50 0.75 3.69 -13.44
N VAL A 51 0.50 3.41 -14.73
CA VAL A 51 -0.86 3.45 -15.29
C VAL A 51 -1.78 2.43 -14.60
N LEU A 52 -1.33 1.19 -14.49
CA LEU A 52 -2.11 0.13 -13.83
C LEU A 52 -2.36 0.46 -12.36
N PHE A 53 -1.33 0.89 -11.65
CA PHE A 53 -1.42 1.26 -10.25
C PHE A 53 -2.40 2.40 -10.01
N PHE A 54 -2.41 3.42 -10.87
CA PHE A 54 -3.38 4.51 -10.80
C PHE A 54 -4.82 4.00 -11.02
N ILE A 55 -5.04 3.20 -12.07
CA ILE A 55 -6.36 2.67 -12.43
C ILE A 55 -6.91 1.76 -11.31
N ILE A 56 -6.09 0.86 -10.77
CA ILE A 56 -6.45 -0.04 -9.67
C ILE A 56 -6.87 0.77 -8.44
N ASN A 57 -6.24 1.93 -8.20
CA ASN A 57 -6.54 2.75 -7.03
C ASN A 57 -7.81 3.62 -7.16
N LEU A 58 -8.30 3.89 -8.37
CA LEU A 58 -9.51 4.69 -8.61
C LEU A 58 -10.74 4.27 -7.78
N PRO A 59 -11.18 2.99 -7.77
CA PRO A 59 -12.36 2.58 -7.00
C PRO A 59 -12.18 2.79 -5.49
N PHE A 60 -10.95 2.72 -4.98
CA PHE A 60 -10.70 2.87 -3.55
C PHE A 60 -10.76 4.33 -3.09
N TYR A 61 -10.60 5.32 -3.96
CA TYR A 61 -10.81 6.73 -3.58
C TYR A 61 -12.27 7.01 -3.26
N PHE A 62 -13.19 6.42 -4.03
CA PHE A 62 -14.62 6.51 -3.76
C PHE A 62 -14.95 5.93 -2.37
N MET A 63 -14.36 4.77 -2.03
CA MET A 63 -14.50 4.18 -0.71
C MET A 63 -13.85 5.04 0.38
N ALA A 64 -12.65 5.57 0.15
CA ALA A 64 -11.94 6.39 1.14
C ALA A 64 -12.69 7.70 1.47
N LEU A 65 -13.36 8.32 0.48
CA LEU A 65 -14.19 9.52 0.68
C LEU A 65 -15.32 9.27 1.69
N THR A 66 -15.98 8.11 1.58
CA THR A 66 -17.11 7.75 2.46
C THR A 66 -16.66 7.23 3.82
N GLN A 67 -15.46 6.65 3.93
CA GLN A 67 -15.01 5.96 5.14
C GLN A 67 -14.08 6.76 6.04
N ILE A 68 -13.20 7.59 5.48
CA ILE A 68 -12.16 8.33 6.23
C ILE A 68 -12.33 9.83 6.10
N GLY A 69 -12.62 10.31 4.89
CA GLY A 69 -12.93 11.71 4.65
C GLY A 69 -12.04 12.38 3.60
N LEU A 70 -12.50 13.54 3.14
CA LEU A 70 -12.00 14.25 1.96
C LEU A 70 -10.50 14.58 2.00
N GLN A 71 -10.01 15.03 3.16
CA GLN A 71 -8.61 15.45 3.32
C GLN A 71 -7.62 14.29 3.11
N PHE A 72 -7.95 13.09 3.58
CA PHE A 72 -7.12 11.89 3.40
C PHE A 72 -7.19 11.40 1.95
N THR A 73 -8.38 11.40 1.36
CA THR A 73 -8.56 10.97 -0.03
C THR A 73 -7.79 11.85 -1.00
N ILE A 74 -7.87 13.18 -0.88
CA ILE A 74 -7.15 14.09 -1.79
C ILE A 74 -5.63 13.86 -1.68
N LYS A 75 -5.09 13.73 -0.46
CA LYS A 75 -3.67 13.46 -0.25
C LYS A 75 -3.23 12.13 -0.84
N SER A 76 -4.03 11.08 -0.64
CA SER A 76 -3.75 9.74 -1.15
C SER A 76 -3.85 9.70 -2.67
N PHE A 77 -4.86 10.36 -3.26
CA PHE A 77 -5.00 10.52 -4.70
C PHE A 77 -3.76 11.19 -5.31
N ILE A 78 -3.34 12.32 -4.76
CA ILE A 78 -2.13 13.03 -5.23
C ILE A 78 -0.89 12.15 -5.05
N SER A 79 -0.78 11.42 -3.94
CA SER A 79 0.38 10.57 -3.67
C SER A 79 0.47 9.39 -4.63
N VAL A 80 -0.65 8.73 -4.94
CA VAL A 80 -0.68 7.65 -5.92
C VAL A 80 -0.42 8.17 -7.33
N SER A 81 -1.01 9.31 -7.72
CA SER A 81 -0.71 9.94 -9.02
C SER A 81 0.77 10.25 -9.15
N LEU A 82 1.36 10.86 -8.10
CA LEU A 82 2.77 11.22 -8.08
C LEU A 82 3.68 9.99 -8.11
N MET A 83 3.39 8.98 -7.30
CA MET A 83 4.10 7.70 -7.31
C MET A 83 4.00 7.03 -8.67
N SER A 84 2.83 7.03 -9.32
CA SER A 84 2.59 6.41 -10.62
C SER A 84 3.49 7.05 -11.69
N VAL A 85 3.47 8.39 -11.76
CA VAL A 85 4.32 9.15 -12.70
C VAL A 85 5.80 8.94 -12.39
N MET A 86 6.20 9.01 -11.12
CA MET A 86 7.59 8.81 -10.71
C MET A 86 8.09 7.40 -11.04
N SER A 87 7.26 6.37 -10.85
CA SER A 87 7.63 4.98 -11.13
C SER A 87 7.82 4.76 -12.63
N ASP A 88 6.93 5.29 -13.46
CA ASP A 88 7.05 5.18 -14.93
C ASP A 88 8.23 5.97 -15.47
N LEU A 89 8.48 7.18 -14.93
CA LEU A 89 9.67 7.96 -15.26
C LEU A 89 10.96 7.23 -14.87
N LEU A 90 10.99 6.61 -13.69
CA LEU A 90 12.15 5.82 -13.27
C LEU A 90 12.36 4.63 -14.19
N ALA A 91 11.30 3.88 -14.51
CA ALA A 91 11.40 2.72 -15.38
C ALA A 91 11.86 3.09 -16.80
N ALA A 92 11.46 4.25 -17.31
CA ALA A 92 11.86 4.72 -18.64
C ALA A 92 13.31 5.21 -18.72
N ASN A 93 13.88 5.73 -17.61
CA ASN A 93 15.20 6.36 -17.60
C ASN A 93 16.29 5.53 -16.90
N PHE A 94 15.90 4.56 -16.07
CA PHE A 94 16.82 3.76 -15.25
C PHE A 94 16.51 2.27 -15.34
N SER A 95 17.41 1.51 -15.96
CA SER A 95 17.47 0.05 -15.84
C SER A 95 18.43 -0.33 -14.70
N PHE A 96 17.90 -1.05 -13.71
CA PHE A 96 18.71 -1.61 -12.64
C PHE A 96 19.00 -3.08 -12.96
N GLU A 97 20.25 -3.40 -13.29
CA GLU A 97 20.70 -4.78 -13.32
C GLU A 97 21.22 -5.15 -11.93
N LEU A 98 20.40 -5.86 -11.17
CA LEU A 98 20.79 -6.34 -9.85
C LEU A 98 21.44 -7.73 -9.93
N PRO A 99 22.53 -7.96 -9.19
CA PRO A 99 23.26 -9.22 -9.25
C PRO A 99 22.50 -10.39 -8.59
N HIS A 100 21.58 -10.13 -7.66
CA HIS A 100 20.86 -11.20 -6.95
C HIS A 100 19.46 -10.76 -6.45
N PRO A 101 18.40 -11.57 -6.62
CA PRO A 101 17.04 -11.25 -6.16
C PRO A 101 16.92 -10.94 -4.67
N LEU A 102 17.76 -11.57 -3.84
CA LEU A 102 17.81 -11.27 -2.40
C LEU A 102 18.17 -9.80 -2.11
N VAL A 103 19.07 -9.21 -2.89
CA VAL A 103 19.46 -7.80 -2.73
C VAL A 103 18.30 -6.90 -3.10
N ALA A 104 17.61 -7.21 -4.21
CA ALA A 104 16.38 -6.52 -4.61
C ALA A 104 15.30 -6.58 -3.52
N ALA A 105 15.09 -7.76 -2.93
CA ALA A 105 14.12 -7.96 -1.85
C ALA A 105 14.45 -7.11 -0.61
N ILE A 106 15.71 -7.15 -0.16
CA ILE A 106 16.14 -6.42 1.04
C ILE A 106 16.11 -4.91 0.81
N VAL A 107 16.78 -4.43 -0.24
CA VAL A 107 16.90 -3.00 -0.52
C VAL A 107 15.54 -2.42 -0.90
N GLY A 108 14.80 -3.08 -1.79
CA GLY A 108 13.45 -2.68 -2.18
C GLY A 108 12.51 -2.64 -0.97
N GLY A 109 12.49 -3.69 -0.15
CA GLY A 109 11.67 -3.76 1.07
C GLY A 109 11.98 -2.64 2.07
N ILE A 110 13.26 -2.31 2.29
CA ILE A 110 13.67 -1.21 3.18
C ILE A 110 13.19 0.14 2.63
N ILE A 111 13.49 0.41 1.36
CA ILE A 111 13.18 1.72 0.74
C ILE A 111 11.66 1.92 0.66
N VAL A 112 10.89 0.90 0.26
CA VAL A 112 9.42 0.96 0.26
C VAL A 112 8.90 1.18 1.68
N GLY A 113 9.42 0.44 2.67
CA GLY A 113 9.01 0.59 4.07
C GLY A 113 9.23 2.01 4.59
N ILE A 114 10.39 2.60 4.33
CA ILE A 114 10.71 3.99 4.70
C ILE A 114 9.74 4.96 4.01
N GLY A 115 9.52 4.81 2.70
CA GLY A 115 8.62 5.66 1.94
C GLY A 115 7.19 5.64 2.48
N LEU A 116 6.68 4.45 2.81
CA LEU A 116 5.35 4.28 3.39
C LEU A 116 5.24 4.91 4.79
N ILE A 117 6.27 4.82 5.63
CA ILE A 117 6.30 5.51 6.94
C ILE A 117 6.12 7.02 6.75
N PHE A 118 6.83 7.64 5.79
CA PHE A 118 6.68 9.08 5.53
C PHE A 118 5.27 9.45 5.07
N LEU A 119 4.66 8.62 4.21
CA LEU A 119 3.32 8.85 3.70
C LEU A 119 2.25 8.72 4.79
N PHE A 120 2.30 7.63 5.57
CA PHE A 120 1.36 7.42 6.68
C PHE A 120 1.51 8.47 7.77
N ARG A 121 2.74 8.93 8.06
CA ARG A 121 2.98 10.03 9.01
C ARG A 121 2.29 11.34 8.62
N HIS A 122 2.05 11.55 7.34
CA HIS A 122 1.41 12.75 6.81
C HIS A 122 -0.06 12.54 6.41
N GLY A 123 -0.65 11.39 6.78
CA GLY A 123 -2.06 11.09 6.52
C GLY A 123 -2.34 10.85 5.04
N SER A 124 -1.42 10.17 4.35
CA SER A 124 -1.58 9.71 2.97
C SER A 124 -1.34 8.20 2.87
N SER A 125 -1.92 7.55 1.88
CA SER A 125 -1.73 6.12 1.58
C SER A 125 -1.47 5.92 0.09
N LEU A 126 -0.84 4.78 -0.23
CA LEU A 126 -0.62 4.28 -1.58
C LEU A 126 -1.45 3.03 -1.89
N GLY A 127 -2.36 2.65 -1.00
CA GLY A 127 -3.11 1.41 -1.14
C GLY A 127 -4.56 1.53 -0.66
N GLY A 128 -5.41 0.81 -1.39
CA GLY A 128 -6.86 0.83 -1.19
C GLY A 128 -7.50 -0.49 -0.78
N ILE A 129 -6.76 -1.61 -0.77
CA ILE A 129 -7.33 -2.91 -0.32
C ILE A 129 -7.82 -2.82 1.13
N ASN A 130 -7.15 -2.06 1.99
CA ASN A 130 -7.65 -1.80 3.33
C ASN A 130 -8.99 -1.05 3.33
N MET A 131 -9.19 -0.12 2.38
CA MET A 131 -10.46 0.59 2.22
C MET A 131 -11.56 -0.34 1.74
N LEU A 132 -11.22 -1.32 0.88
CA LEU A 132 -12.15 -2.37 0.47
C LEU A 132 -12.60 -3.22 1.66
N CYS A 133 -11.66 -3.62 2.52
CA CYS A 133 -11.98 -4.39 3.73
C CYS A 133 -12.97 -3.63 4.63
N VAL A 134 -12.69 -2.35 4.93
CA VAL A 134 -13.57 -1.51 5.74
C VAL A 134 -14.92 -1.29 5.05
N PHE A 135 -14.93 -1.11 3.73
CA PHE A 135 -16.16 -0.93 2.97
C PHE A 135 -17.05 -2.17 3.00
N LEU A 136 -16.49 -3.36 2.78
CA LEU A 136 -17.24 -4.61 2.79
C LEU A 136 -17.74 -4.97 4.19
N ASP A 137 -16.97 -4.65 5.23
CA ASP A 137 -17.40 -4.77 6.61
C ASP A 137 -18.62 -3.89 6.91
N LYS A 138 -18.53 -2.58 6.62
CA LYS A 138 -19.66 -1.66 6.89
C LYS A 138 -20.89 -1.92 6.03
N ARG A 139 -20.71 -2.37 4.78
CA ARG A 139 -21.83 -2.54 3.84
C ARG A 139 -22.48 -3.92 3.93
N PHE A 140 -21.69 -4.97 4.19
CA PHE A 140 -22.14 -6.36 4.12
C PHE A 140 -21.85 -7.17 5.38
N GLY A 141 -21.22 -6.59 6.41
CA GLY A 141 -20.84 -7.30 7.64
C GLY A 141 -19.74 -8.36 7.43
N ILE A 142 -18.98 -8.26 6.34
CA ILE A 142 -17.94 -9.24 6.02
C ILE A 142 -16.69 -8.93 6.86
N ASN A 143 -16.20 -9.95 7.59
CA ASN A 143 -15.00 -9.84 8.40
C ASN A 143 -13.80 -9.29 7.58
N PRO A 144 -13.20 -8.15 7.98
CA PRO A 144 -12.07 -7.53 7.27
C PRO A 144 -10.89 -8.47 7.03
N GLY A 145 -10.60 -9.37 7.99
CA GLY A 145 -9.52 -10.33 7.89
C GLY A 145 -9.75 -11.37 6.79
N LYS A 146 -11.00 -11.82 6.58
CA LYS A 146 -11.33 -12.74 5.49
C LYS A 146 -11.14 -12.08 4.12
N THR A 147 -11.61 -10.84 3.96
CA THR A 147 -11.43 -10.07 2.73
C THR A 147 -9.95 -9.86 2.42
N MET A 148 -9.16 -9.49 3.43
CA MET A 148 -7.73 -9.29 3.29
C MET A 148 -7.02 -10.58 2.89
N LEU A 149 -7.31 -11.68 3.59
CA LEU A 149 -6.74 -12.99 3.31
C LEU A 149 -7.10 -13.47 1.89
N LEU A 150 -8.36 -13.31 1.47
CA LEU A 150 -8.77 -13.66 0.10
C LEU A 150 -7.98 -12.85 -0.94
N THR A 151 -7.84 -11.55 -0.72
CA THR A 151 -7.13 -10.66 -1.64
C THR A 151 -5.65 -11.03 -1.72
N ASP A 152 -5.00 -11.29 -0.58
CA ASP A 152 -3.59 -11.69 -0.53
C ASP A 152 -3.37 -13.06 -1.18
N VAL A 153 -4.27 -14.03 -0.97
CA VAL A 153 -4.19 -15.34 -1.64
C VAL A 153 -4.31 -15.20 -3.15
N LEU A 154 -5.20 -14.34 -3.65
CA LEU A 154 -5.33 -14.09 -5.09
C LEU A 154 -4.07 -13.43 -5.66
N ILE A 155 -3.48 -12.45 -4.98
CA ILE A 155 -2.27 -11.77 -5.41
C ILE A 155 -1.06 -12.72 -5.38
N VAL A 156 -0.86 -13.45 -4.29
CA VAL A 156 0.26 -14.41 -4.16
C VAL A 156 0.08 -15.59 -5.10
N GLY A 157 -1.14 -16.09 -5.28
CA GLY A 157 -1.44 -17.17 -6.21
C GLY A 157 -1.15 -16.76 -7.66
N SER A 158 -1.62 -15.59 -8.07
CA SER A 158 -1.31 -15.05 -9.41
C SER A 158 0.18 -14.75 -9.58
N ALA A 159 0.84 -14.16 -8.59
CA ALA A 159 2.29 -13.93 -8.60
C ALA A 159 3.09 -15.25 -8.71
N THR A 160 2.63 -16.32 -8.06
CA THR A 160 3.28 -17.63 -8.13
C THR A 160 3.20 -18.22 -9.53
N VAL A 161 2.04 -18.10 -10.18
CA VAL A 161 1.84 -18.56 -11.57
C VAL A 161 2.67 -17.74 -12.55
N VAL A 162 2.77 -16.43 -12.34
CA VAL A 162 3.43 -15.50 -13.27
C VAL A 162 4.95 -15.50 -13.10
N PHE A 163 5.44 -15.41 -11.87
CA PHE A 163 6.86 -15.21 -11.57
C PHE A 163 7.57 -16.48 -11.08
N GLY A 164 6.83 -17.48 -10.61
CA GLY A 164 7.39 -18.70 -10.03
C GLY A 164 7.55 -18.65 -8.51
N VAL A 165 7.60 -19.85 -7.90
CA VAL A 165 7.65 -20.03 -6.43
C VAL A 165 8.88 -19.36 -5.81
N VAL A 166 10.04 -19.45 -6.47
CA VAL A 166 11.31 -18.93 -5.94
C VAL A 166 11.26 -17.40 -5.78
N GLN A 167 10.71 -16.69 -6.77
CA GLN A 167 10.55 -15.24 -6.78
C GLN A 167 9.55 -14.80 -5.70
N VAL A 168 8.50 -15.59 -5.49
CA VAL A 168 7.53 -15.34 -4.40
C VAL A 168 8.19 -15.52 -3.03
N LEU A 169 9.05 -16.52 -2.84
CA LEU A 169 9.81 -16.67 -1.58
C LEU A 169 10.72 -15.47 -1.31
N TYR A 170 11.41 -14.94 -2.33
CA TYR A 170 12.19 -13.71 -2.18
C TYR A 170 11.31 -12.49 -1.92
N SER A 171 10.15 -12.42 -2.55
CA SER A 171 9.15 -11.37 -2.32
C SER A 171 8.68 -11.36 -0.87
N LEU A 172 8.45 -12.54 -0.26
CA LEU A 172 8.09 -12.66 1.15
C LEU A 172 9.17 -12.08 2.08
N ILE A 173 10.45 -12.22 1.75
CA ILE A 173 11.55 -11.60 2.51
C ILE A 173 11.44 -10.07 2.45
N GLY A 174 11.25 -9.51 1.25
CA GLY A 174 11.08 -8.06 1.08
C GLY A 174 9.84 -7.52 1.80
N ILE A 175 8.72 -8.24 1.72
CA ILE A 175 7.47 -7.93 2.43
C ILE A 175 7.69 -7.99 3.94
N PHE A 176 8.38 -9.00 4.45
CA PHE A 176 8.69 -9.14 5.88
C PHE A 176 9.52 -7.95 6.40
N ILE A 177 10.52 -7.51 5.63
CA ILE A 177 11.34 -6.35 5.99
C ILE A 177 10.51 -5.06 5.97
N MET A 178 9.75 -4.84 4.89
CA MET A 178 8.86 -3.69 4.75
C MET A 178 7.86 -3.62 5.90
N THR A 179 7.16 -4.71 6.18
CA THR A 179 6.15 -4.79 7.25
C THR A 179 6.78 -4.68 8.64
N GLY A 180 7.98 -5.24 8.85
CA GLY A 180 8.72 -5.10 10.09
C GLY A 180 9.17 -3.66 10.37
N LEU A 181 9.45 -2.85 9.34
CA LEU A 181 9.69 -1.41 9.50
C LEU A 181 8.40 -0.67 9.83
N LEU A 182 7.31 -1.03 9.15
CA LEU A 182 6.01 -0.42 9.36
C LEU A 182 5.44 -0.72 10.75
N GLY A 183 5.62 -1.95 11.26
CA GLY A 183 5.17 -2.34 12.60
C GLY A 183 5.93 -1.67 13.74
N ARG A 184 7.21 -1.31 13.51
CA ARG A 184 7.97 -0.46 14.45
C ARG A 184 7.47 0.98 14.46
N TYR A 185 6.87 1.44 13.36
CA TYR A 185 6.17 2.71 13.32
C TYR A 185 4.80 2.60 14.02
N HIS A 186 4.85 2.63 15.35
CA HIS A 186 3.66 2.63 16.20
C HIS A 186 3.02 4.04 16.22
N LYS A 187 2.19 4.34 15.22
CA LYS A 187 1.22 5.43 15.32
C LYS A 187 -0.14 4.87 14.95
N ARG A 188 -1.04 4.77 15.94
CA ARG A 188 -2.40 4.19 15.81
C ARG A 188 -3.05 4.67 14.51
N SER A 189 -3.52 3.72 13.71
CA SER A 189 -4.21 4.04 12.47
C SER A 189 -5.48 4.84 12.78
N PRO A 190 -5.94 5.74 11.89
CA PRO A 190 -7.22 6.42 12.08
C PRO A 190 -8.40 5.45 12.30
N ILE A 191 -8.27 4.21 11.82
CA ILE A 191 -9.27 3.13 11.92
C ILE A 191 -9.40 2.63 13.36
N GLU A 192 -8.28 2.46 14.09
CA GLU A 192 -8.31 2.06 15.51
C GLU A 192 -8.97 3.13 16.39
N ARG A 193 -8.78 4.41 16.07
CA ARG A 193 -9.39 5.52 16.81
C ARG A 193 -10.91 5.54 16.68
N THR A 194 -11.43 5.24 15.48
CA THR A 194 -12.88 5.14 15.26
C THR A 194 -13.48 3.94 16.00
N GLY A 195 -12.77 2.82 16.07
CA GLY A 195 -13.19 1.64 16.82
C GLY A 195 -13.27 1.88 18.34
N GLU A 196 -12.27 2.56 18.92
CA GLU A 196 -12.26 2.90 20.35
C GLU A 196 -13.37 3.89 20.72
N HIS A 197 -13.65 4.91 19.89
CA HIS A 197 -14.77 5.83 20.14
C HIS A 197 -16.13 5.11 20.15
N MET A 198 -16.34 4.14 19.26
CA MET A 198 -17.57 3.35 19.26
C MET A 198 -17.67 2.42 20.48
N GLU A 199 -16.54 1.89 20.95
CA GLU A 199 -16.49 1.03 22.15
C GLU A 199 -16.67 1.85 23.45
N GLU A 200 -16.14 3.08 23.51
CA GLU A 200 -16.35 4.02 24.62
C GLU A 200 -17.79 4.54 24.67
N GLU A 201 -18.39 4.89 23.52
CA GLU A 201 -19.81 5.29 23.44
C GLU A 201 -20.75 4.15 23.85
N ALA A 202 -20.47 2.91 23.43
CA ALA A 202 -21.25 1.74 23.84
C ALA A 202 -21.15 1.45 25.34
N LYS A 203 -19.96 1.64 25.94
CA LYS A 203 -19.77 1.52 27.40
C LYS A 203 -20.50 2.63 28.16
N GLN A 204 -20.52 3.85 27.65
CA GLN A 204 -21.24 4.98 28.26
C GLN A 204 -22.76 4.83 28.19
N GLN A 205 -23.31 4.29 27.09
CA GLN A 205 -24.75 3.99 26.99
C GLN A 205 -25.17 2.83 27.88
N THR A 206 -24.32 1.81 28.04
CA THR A 206 -24.62 0.68 28.93
C THR A 206 -24.59 1.12 30.40
N ALA A 207 -23.70 2.04 30.76
CA ALA A 207 -23.57 2.56 32.12
C ALA A 207 -24.65 3.59 32.52
N SER A 208 -25.33 4.24 31.57
CA SER A 208 -26.43 5.19 31.83
C SER A 208 -27.82 4.54 31.86
N THR A 209 -27.92 3.26 31.48
CA THR A 209 -29.16 2.47 31.47
C THR A 209 -29.25 1.52 32.68
N MET A 210 -28.23 1.50 33.54
CA MET A 210 -28.19 0.82 34.85
C MET A 210 -28.26 1.85 35.98
#